data_AF-A0A7Y1VTB3-F1
#
_entry.id   AF-A0A7Y1VTB3-F1
#
_cell.length_a   1.000
_cell.length_b   1.000
_cell.length_c   1.000
_cell.angle_alpha   90.00
_cell.angle_beta   90.00
_cell.angle_gamma   90.00
#
_symmetry.space_group_name_H-M   'P 1'
#
loop_
_entity.id
_entity.type
_entity.pdbx_description
1 polymer ?
#
loop_
_entity_poly.entity_id
_entity_poly.type
_entity_poly.pdbx_seq_one_letter_code
_entity_poly.pdbx_strand_id
1 'polypeptide(L)'
;MKKLKFISTISLTFLSALAMMINAQSISTRDFVQTITEFVPCANGGAGEVVEGDVGIHIVVHFNKAGDVTKFHAQPQGGTLVGQTTGTRFQATGVTQDNSASPNGAMTYSFVNRFHFVGRGGIQFGQYDNYHITVNANGDITALVDKSSIFCK
;
A
#
# COMPACT_ATOMS: atom_id res chain seq x y z
N MET A 1 -80.15 -25.71 11.78
CA MET A 1 -79.91 -24.85 10.57
C MET A 1 -79.06 -23.68 11.06
N LYS A 2 -77.88 -23.29 10.57
CA LYS A 2 -76.98 -23.64 9.46
C LYS A 2 -75.54 -23.42 9.98
N LYS A 3 -74.59 -24.09 9.32
CA LYS A 3 -73.23 -24.44 9.78
C LYS A 3 -72.24 -23.27 9.92
N LEU A 4 -71.40 -23.39 10.94
CA LEU A 4 -70.09 -22.75 11.15
C LEU A 4 -69.20 -22.88 9.89
N LYS A 5 -68.58 -21.79 9.43
CA LYS A 5 -67.56 -21.82 8.37
C LYS A 5 -66.23 -21.26 8.90
N PHE A 6 -65.30 -22.18 9.13
CA PHE A 6 -63.87 -21.94 9.26
C PHE A 6 -63.26 -21.87 7.85
N ILE A 7 -62.70 -20.73 7.45
CA ILE A 7 -61.84 -20.54 6.26
C ILE A 7 -60.84 -19.44 6.68
N SER A 8 -59.69 -19.77 7.27
CA SER A 8 -58.39 -20.03 6.60
C SER A 8 -58.04 -19.03 5.51
N THR A 9 -57.31 -17.97 5.88
CA THR A 9 -56.43 -17.23 4.96
C THR A 9 -55.14 -16.87 5.69
N ILE A 10 -54.15 -17.73 5.46
CA ILE A 10 -52.73 -17.50 5.66
C ILE A 10 -52.23 -16.51 4.59
N SER A 11 -51.18 -15.76 4.93
CA SER A 11 -50.29 -14.97 4.05
C SER A 11 -50.81 -13.65 3.49
N LEU A 12 -50.27 -12.54 4.03
CA LEU A 12 -49.42 -11.65 3.23
C LEU A 12 -48.58 -10.71 4.12
N THR A 13 -47.62 -11.25 4.87
CA THR A 13 -46.46 -10.46 5.28
C THR A 13 -45.63 -10.21 4.02
N PHE A 14 -45.91 -9.11 3.32
CA PHE A 14 -45.04 -8.61 2.26
C PHE A 14 -43.77 -8.11 2.94
N LEU A 15 -42.80 -9.03 3.01
CA LEU A 15 -41.44 -8.81 3.42
C LEU A 15 -40.81 -7.80 2.45
N SER A 16 -40.98 -6.51 2.69
CA SER A 16 -40.12 -5.49 2.08
C SER A 16 -38.77 -5.51 2.81
N ALA A 17 -38.05 -6.62 2.66
CA ALA A 17 -36.62 -6.61 2.79
C ALA A 17 -36.12 -5.74 1.63
N LEU A 18 -36.05 -4.44 1.86
CA LEU A 18 -35.26 -3.53 1.05
C LEU A 18 -33.86 -4.12 1.10
N ALA A 19 -33.47 -4.81 0.02
CA ALA A 19 -32.11 -5.27 -0.14
C ALA A 19 -31.26 -4.01 -0.11
N MET A 20 -30.71 -3.69 1.06
CA MET A 20 -29.59 -2.78 1.15
C MET A 20 -28.51 -3.47 0.33
N MET A 21 -28.38 -3.06 -0.94
CA MET A 21 -27.20 -3.37 -1.70
C MET A 21 -26.06 -2.65 -1.00
N ILE A 22 -25.45 -3.35 -0.04
CA ILE A 22 -24.15 -2.99 0.51
C ILE A 22 -23.23 -3.03 -0.68
N ASN A 23 -22.96 -1.86 -1.23
CA ASN A 23 -22.04 -1.71 -2.34
C ASN A 23 -20.64 -1.80 -1.75
N ALA A 24 -20.15 -3.03 -1.58
CA ALA A 24 -18.87 -3.27 -0.94
C ALA A 24 -17.72 -2.73 -1.81
N GLN A 25 -17.00 -1.74 -1.29
CA GLN A 25 -15.62 -1.51 -1.70
C GLN A 25 -14.77 -2.63 -1.10
N SER A 26 -13.87 -3.22 -1.88
CA SER A 26 -12.98 -4.27 -1.38
C SER A 26 -11.63 -3.69 -0.96
N ILE A 27 -11.04 -4.30 0.07
CA ILE A 27 -9.69 -3.99 0.54
C ILE A 27 -8.85 -5.26 0.38
N SER A 28 -7.66 -5.13 -0.19
CA SER A 28 -6.66 -6.19 -0.24
C SER A 28 -5.43 -5.77 0.55
N THR A 29 -4.87 -6.69 1.32
CA THR A 29 -3.62 -6.49 2.04
C THR A 29 -2.59 -7.52 1.61
N ARG A 30 -1.31 -7.10 1.57
CA ARG A 30 -0.20 -7.99 1.24
C ARG A 30 1.06 -7.57 1.99
N ASP A 31 1.75 -8.57 2.52
CA ASP A 31 3.08 -8.40 3.11
C ASP A 31 4.14 -8.98 2.17
N PHE A 32 5.28 -8.31 2.07
CA PHE A 32 6.46 -8.84 1.39
C PHE A 32 7.74 -8.26 2.00
N VAL A 33 8.88 -8.88 1.69
CA VAL A 33 10.21 -8.40 2.10
C VAL A 33 10.89 -7.78 0.89
N GLN A 34 11.43 -6.58 1.06
CA GLN A 34 12.23 -5.87 0.08
C GLN A 34 13.67 -5.77 0.59
N THR A 35 14.62 -6.27 -0.19
CA THR A 35 16.04 -6.00 0.03
C THR A 35 16.37 -4.61 -0.51
N ILE A 36 17.02 -3.78 0.31
CA ILE A 36 17.48 -2.44 -0.04
C ILE A 36 19.01 -2.43 0.01
N THR A 37 19.65 -1.84 -0.99
CA THR A 37 21.12 -1.72 -1.08
C THR A 37 21.47 -0.36 -1.65
N GLU A 38 21.73 0.62 -0.77
CA GLU A 38 21.80 2.02 -1.18
C GLU A 38 23.07 2.71 -0.67
N PHE A 39 23.64 3.61 -1.45
CA PHE A 39 24.75 4.44 -1.00
C PHE A 39 24.22 5.67 -0.25
N VAL A 40 24.65 5.86 1.01
CA VAL A 40 24.24 6.96 1.88
C VAL A 40 25.42 7.91 2.08
N PRO A 41 25.43 9.11 1.45
CA PRO A 41 26.59 10.00 1.45
C PRO A 41 26.98 10.55 2.83
N CYS A 42 26.02 10.74 3.73
CA CYS A 42 26.25 11.24 5.09
C CYS A 42 26.64 10.17 6.09
N ALA A 43 26.55 8.89 5.73
CA ALA A 43 26.98 7.82 6.61
C ALA A 43 28.51 7.80 6.72
N ASN A 44 29.05 6.96 7.62
CA ASN A 44 30.49 6.89 7.88
C ASN A 44 31.16 8.26 8.13
N GLY A 45 30.54 9.09 8.99
CA GLY A 45 31.07 10.42 9.31
C GLY A 45 31.14 11.39 8.11
N GLY A 46 30.28 11.20 7.11
CA GLY A 46 30.26 12.01 5.89
C GLY A 46 31.16 11.52 4.76
N ALA A 47 31.91 10.43 4.95
CA ALA A 47 32.63 9.77 3.87
C ALA A 47 31.70 8.94 2.95
N GLY A 48 30.49 8.66 3.43
CA GLY A 48 29.52 7.81 2.79
C GLY A 48 29.84 6.32 2.93
N GLU A 49 28.81 5.49 2.85
CA GLU A 49 28.93 4.03 2.75
C GLU A 49 27.68 3.43 2.12
N VAL A 50 27.81 2.20 1.62
CA VAL A 50 26.66 1.38 1.23
C VAL A 50 25.99 0.86 2.49
N VAL A 51 24.66 1.00 2.56
CA VAL A 51 23.82 0.39 3.59
C VAL A 51 22.93 -0.66 2.93
N GLU A 52 22.80 -1.80 3.58
CA GLU A 52 22.05 -2.93 3.02
C GLU A 52 21.23 -3.65 4.07
N GLY A 53 20.05 -4.13 3.68
CA GLY A 53 19.27 -5.03 4.50
C GLY A 53 17.85 -5.22 4.00
N ASP A 54 17.13 -6.06 4.73
CA ASP A 54 15.76 -6.41 4.41
C ASP A 54 14.76 -5.57 5.20
N VAL A 55 13.75 -5.09 4.50
CA VAL A 55 12.64 -4.31 5.04
C VAL A 55 11.33 -5.03 4.73
N GLY A 56 10.56 -5.33 5.77
CA GLY A 56 9.20 -5.84 5.61
C GLY A 56 8.28 -4.70 5.20
N ILE A 57 7.42 -4.91 4.20
CA ILE A 57 6.50 -3.89 3.68
C ILE A 57 5.08 -4.43 3.74
N HIS A 58 4.17 -3.68 4.37
CA HIS A 58 2.74 -3.95 4.36
C HIS A 58 2.02 -3.00 3.43
N ILE A 59 1.37 -3.59 2.42
CA ILE A 59 0.55 -2.89 1.44
C ILE A 59 -0.93 -3.06 1.79
N VAL A 60 -1.68 -1.96 1.63
CA VAL A 60 -3.14 -1.91 1.63
C VAL A 60 -3.61 -1.28 0.32
N VAL A 61 -4.48 -1.98 -0.41
CA VAL A 61 -5.06 -1.52 -1.67
C VAL A 61 -6.58 -1.46 -1.53
N HIS A 62 -7.18 -0.33 -1.88
CA HIS A 62 -8.63 -0.16 -1.91
C HIS A 62 -9.11 -0.17 -3.36
N PHE A 63 -10.26 -0.81 -3.58
CA PHE A 63 -10.89 -0.89 -4.89
C PHE A 63 -12.31 -0.29 -4.87
N ASN A 64 -12.71 0.33 -5.97
CA ASN A 64 -14.10 0.71 -6.19
C ASN A 64 -14.94 -0.52 -6.64
N LYS A 65 -16.22 -0.29 -6.93
CA LYS A 65 -17.16 -1.35 -7.36
C LYS A 65 -16.86 -1.93 -8.74
N ALA A 66 -16.20 -1.17 -9.60
CA ALA A 66 -15.77 -1.61 -10.92
C ALA A 66 -14.47 -2.44 -10.86
N GLY A 67 -13.86 -2.55 -9.67
CA GLY A 67 -12.58 -3.23 -9.47
C GLY A 67 -11.36 -2.32 -9.72
N ASP A 68 -11.55 -1.01 -9.92
CA ASP A 68 -10.45 -0.08 -10.07
C ASP A 68 -9.80 0.25 -8.72
N VAL A 69 -8.47 0.36 -8.69
CA VAL A 69 -7.74 0.86 -7.51
C VAL A 69 -8.09 2.33 -7.25
N THR A 70 -8.51 2.62 -6.03
CA THR A 70 -8.85 3.99 -5.58
C THR A 70 -7.87 4.55 -4.55
N LYS A 71 -7.13 3.67 -3.88
CA LYS A 71 -6.11 4.05 -2.91
C LYS A 71 -5.09 2.94 -2.77
N PHE A 72 -3.83 3.33 -2.67
CA PHE A 72 -2.71 2.45 -2.35
C PHE A 72 -1.95 3.05 -1.17
N HIS A 73 -1.55 2.18 -0.24
CA HIS A 73 -0.79 2.56 0.94
C HIS A 73 0.24 1.48 1.21
N ALA A 74 1.51 1.86 1.37
CA ALA A 74 2.56 0.93 1.79
C ALA A 74 3.27 1.50 3.01
N GLN A 75 3.66 0.66 3.94
CA GLN A 75 4.47 1.08 5.08
C GLN A 75 5.49 0.02 5.45
N PRO A 76 6.70 0.41 5.88
CA PRO A 76 7.62 -0.52 6.48
C PRO A 76 7.02 -1.11 7.76
N GLN A 77 7.04 -2.43 7.89
CA GLN A 77 6.80 -3.17 9.13
C GLN A 77 8.13 -3.51 9.81
N GLY A 78 8.98 -2.50 9.97
CA GLY A 78 10.35 -2.68 10.46
C GLY A 78 11.31 -3.19 9.39
N GLY A 79 12.56 -3.40 9.80
CA GLY A 79 13.68 -3.70 8.91
C GLY A 79 14.92 -2.98 9.38
N THR A 80 16.07 -3.62 9.26
CA THR A 80 17.34 -3.01 9.63
C THR A 80 18.28 -3.03 8.44
N LEU A 81 18.73 -1.85 8.02
CA LEU A 81 19.85 -1.70 7.11
C LEU A 81 21.15 -1.64 7.92
N VAL A 82 22.23 -2.16 7.35
CA VAL A 82 23.56 -2.21 7.96
C VAL A 82 24.56 -1.55 7.01
N GLY A 83 25.29 -0.56 7.52
CA GLY A 83 26.44 0.01 6.82
C GLY A 83 27.53 -1.03 6.63
N GLN A 84 27.92 -1.27 5.37
CA GLN A 84 28.89 -2.30 5.02
C GLN A 84 30.32 -1.98 5.50
N THR A 85 30.59 -0.71 5.81
CA THR A 85 31.91 -0.27 6.29
C THR A 85 31.92 -0.13 7.81
N THR A 86 30.93 0.57 8.38
CA THR A 86 30.92 0.89 9.81
C THR A 86 30.17 -0.11 10.68
N GLY A 87 29.34 -0.96 10.06
CA GLY A 87 28.39 -1.82 10.78
C GLY A 87 27.23 -1.04 11.41
N THR A 88 27.07 0.25 11.11
CA THR A 88 25.98 1.08 11.66
C THR A 88 24.64 0.52 11.24
N ARG A 89 23.75 0.32 12.22
CA ARG A 89 22.40 -0.20 11.99
C ARG A 89 21.42 0.95 11.88
N PHE A 90 20.64 0.96 10.81
CA PHE A 90 19.58 1.93 10.54
C PHE A 90 18.22 1.24 10.56
N GLN A 91 17.30 1.73 11.39
CA GLN A 91 15.94 1.20 11.44
C GLN A 91 15.06 1.87 10.39
N ALA A 92 14.41 1.05 9.57
CA ALA A 92 13.46 1.50 8.56
C ALA A 92 12.14 1.92 9.20
N THR A 93 11.69 3.13 8.89
CA THR A 93 10.44 3.74 9.32
C THR A 93 9.84 4.56 8.17
N GLY A 94 8.62 5.07 8.31
CA GLY A 94 7.98 5.95 7.32
C GLY A 94 6.72 5.36 6.72
N VAL A 95 6.18 6.04 5.70
CA VAL A 95 4.92 5.68 5.04
C VAL A 95 5.01 6.08 3.57
N THR A 96 4.56 5.19 2.68
CA THR A 96 4.22 5.45 1.29
C THR A 96 2.73 5.71 1.19
N GLN A 97 2.32 6.84 0.59
CA GLN A 97 0.91 7.17 0.39
C GLN A 97 0.65 7.50 -1.07
N ASP A 98 -0.39 6.91 -1.66
CA ASP A 98 -0.83 7.13 -3.04
C ASP A 98 -2.26 7.68 -3.07
N ASN A 99 -2.54 8.51 -4.08
CA ASN A 99 -3.89 8.80 -4.55
C ASN A 99 -3.99 8.33 -6.01
N SER A 100 -4.51 7.13 -6.23
CA SER A 100 -4.66 6.54 -7.57
C SER A 100 -6.09 6.69 -8.08
N ALA A 101 -6.24 6.84 -9.40
CA ALA A 101 -7.53 6.72 -10.08
C ALA A 101 -7.35 5.93 -11.37
N SER A 102 -8.18 4.91 -11.58
CA SER A 102 -8.24 4.13 -12.82
C SER A 102 -9.63 4.28 -13.45
N PRO A 103 -9.71 4.67 -14.73
CA PRO A 103 -10.86 4.41 -15.57
C PRO A 103 -10.56 3.22 -16.52
N ASN A 104 -11.40 2.18 -16.44
CA ASN A 104 -11.51 1.09 -17.42
C ASN A 104 -10.38 0.03 -17.44
N GLY A 105 -9.82 -0.35 -16.30
CA GLY A 105 -8.95 -1.53 -16.17
C GLY A 105 -7.49 -1.37 -16.65
N ALA A 106 -7.17 -0.32 -17.41
CA ALA A 106 -5.80 0.15 -17.55
C ALA A 106 -5.50 1.13 -16.40
N MET A 107 -4.47 0.84 -15.61
CA MET A 107 -4.20 1.60 -14.39
C MET A 107 -2.93 2.42 -14.54
N THR A 108 -3.00 3.71 -14.20
CA THR A 108 -1.80 4.50 -13.90
C THR A 108 -1.82 4.85 -12.42
N TYR A 109 -0.82 4.42 -11.68
CA TYR A 109 -0.66 4.76 -10.27
C TYR A 109 0.59 5.62 -10.08
N SER A 110 0.48 6.57 -9.15
CA SER A 110 1.52 7.54 -8.86
C SER A 110 1.68 7.63 -7.35
N PHE A 111 2.68 6.96 -6.80
CA PHE A 111 2.93 7.01 -5.36
C PHE A 111 4.24 7.68 -5.04
N VAL A 112 4.18 8.45 -3.94
CA VAL A 112 5.37 9.03 -3.34
C VAL A 112 5.75 8.16 -2.15
N ASN A 113 6.95 7.61 -2.22
CA ASN A 113 7.56 6.94 -1.10
C ASN A 113 8.36 7.93 -0.26
N ARG A 114 8.18 7.89 1.07
CA ARG A 114 8.95 8.69 2.02
C ARG A 114 9.39 7.82 3.18
N PHE A 115 10.38 6.98 2.93
CA PHE A 115 11.02 6.19 3.98
C PHE A 115 12.05 7.01 4.72
N HIS A 116 12.16 6.75 6.01
CA HIS A 116 13.11 7.35 6.92
C HIS A 116 13.88 6.25 7.62
N PHE A 117 15.19 6.36 7.60
CA PHE A 117 16.11 5.40 8.18
C PHE A 117 16.88 6.07 9.31
N VAL A 118 16.72 5.54 10.51
CA VAL A 118 17.27 6.14 11.74
C VAL A 118 18.37 5.25 12.29
N GLY A 119 19.60 5.78 12.26
CA GLY A 119 20.78 5.16 12.85
C GLY A 119 21.01 5.59 14.30
N ARG A 120 21.91 4.87 14.99
CA ARG A 120 22.42 5.29 16.30
C ARG A 120 23.26 6.56 16.16
N GLY A 121 23.32 7.36 17.23
CA GLY A 121 24.12 8.59 17.24
C GLY A 121 23.50 9.77 16.46
N GLY A 122 22.22 9.67 16.10
CA GLY A 122 21.47 10.77 15.44
C GLY A 122 21.59 10.80 13.93
N ILE A 123 22.35 9.90 13.31
CA ILE A 123 22.48 9.79 11.85
C ILE A 123 21.13 9.37 11.27
N GLN A 124 20.59 10.16 10.34
CA GLN A 124 19.32 9.88 9.69
C GLN A 124 19.44 10.16 8.19
N PHE A 125 18.81 9.31 7.40
CA PHE A 125 18.60 9.60 5.98
C PHE A 125 17.17 9.24 5.58
N GLY A 126 16.66 9.94 4.58
CA GLY A 126 15.38 9.67 3.96
C GLY A 126 15.57 9.18 2.53
N GLN A 127 14.72 8.28 2.11
CA GLN A 127 14.56 7.89 0.72
C GLN A 127 13.23 8.46 0.21
N TYR A 128 13.34 9.27 -0.85
CA TYR A 128 12.22 9.87 -1.54
C TYR A 128 12.15 9.29 -2.94
N ASP A 129 11.14 8.46 -3.15
CA ASP A 129 10.86 7.89 -4.47
C ASP A 129 9.55 8.47 -5.00
N ASN A 130 9.53 8.78 -6.29
CA ASN A 130 8.31 9.10 -7.00
C ASN A 130 8.15 8.12 -8.15
N TYR A 131 7.20 7.21 -8.01
CA TYR A 131 6.91 6.19 -9.01
C TYR A 131 5.69 6.60 -9.81
N HIS A 132 5.82 6.59 -11.13
CA HIS A 132 4.70 6.58 -12.06
C HIS A 132 4.69 5.26 -12.81
N ILE A 133 3.67 4.45 -12.57
CA ILE A 133 3.57 3.11 -13.13
C ILE A 133 2.29 3.01 -13.94
N THR A 134 2.41 2.56 -15.18
CA THR A 134 1.27 2.23 -16.04
C THR A 134 1.23 0.72 -16.21
N VAL A 135 0.04 0.15 -16.02
CA VAL A 135 -0.25 -1.27 -16.18
C VAL A 135 -1.33 -1.45 -17.24
N ASN A 136 -1.11 -2.37 -18.19
CA ASN A 136 -2.07 -2.68 -19.24
C ASN A 136 -3.23 -3.56 -18.72
N ALA A 137 -4.22 -3.81 -19.56
CA ALA A 137 -5.38 -4.65 -19.21
C ALA A 137 -5.04 -6.12 -18.90
N ASN A 138 -3.84 -6.59 -19.24
CA ASN A 138 -3.36 -7.94 -18.92
C ASN A 138 -2.63 -8.00 -17.57
N GLY A 139 -2.39 -6.85 -16.92
CA GLY A 139 -1.63 -6.76 -15.68
C GLY A 139 -0.13 -6.53 -15.85
N ASP A 140 0.37 -6.32 -17.08
CA ASP A 140 1.80 -6.07 -17.31
C ASP A 140 2.13 -4.59 -17.13
N ILE A 141 3.27 -4.31 -16.50
CA ILE A 141 3.84 -2.95 -16.43
C ILE A 141 4.30 -2.53 -17.83
N THR A 142 3.73 -1.44 -18.34
CA THR A 142 4.08 -0.88 -19.65
C THR A 142 4.92 0.39 -19.57
N ALA A 143 4.89 1.08 -18.42
CA ALA A 143 5.77 2.21 -18.15
C ALA A 143 6.09 2.27 -16.65
N LEU A 144 7.35 2.54 -16.33
CA LEU A 144 7.85 2.81 -14.99
C LEU A 144 8.76 4.04 -15.10
N VAL A 145 8.36 5.15 -14.50
CA VAL A 145 9.23 6.30 -14.27
C VAL A 145 9.46 6.38 -12.78
N ASP A 146 10.68 6.14 -12.35
CA ASP A 146 11.12 6.27 -10.97
C ASP A 146 12.09 7.43 -10.85
N LYS A 147 11.85 8.28 -9.84
CA LYS A 147 12.82 9.24 -9.36
C LYS A 147 13.07 8.96 -7.88
N SER A 148 14.17 8.27 -7.61
CA SER A 148 14.69 8.07 -6.26
C SER A 148 15.72 9.13 -5.90
N SER A 149 15.73 9.52 -4.63
CA SER A 149 16.74 10.40 -4.05
C SER A 149 16.96 10.09 -2.58
N ILE A 150 18.23 10.11 -2.18
CA ILE A 150 18.65 10.01 -0.78
C ILE A 150 18.90 11.42 -0.25
N PHE A 151 18.27 11.72 0.89
CA PHE A 151 18.50 12.97 1.62
C PHE A 151 19.03 12.68 3.01
N CYS A 152 20.10 13.38 3.36
CA CYS A 152 20.74 13.28 4.66
C CYS A 152 20.22 14.38 5.60
N LYS A 153 19.89 14.02 6.84
CA LYS A 153 19.46 14.95 7.88
C LYS A 153 20.54 15.13 8.94
#